data_AF-A0A7W5TH52-F1
#
_entry.id   AF-A0A7W5TH52-F1
#
_cell.length_a   1.000
_cell.length_b   1.000
_cell.length_c   1.000
_cell.angle_alpha   90.00
_cell.angle_beta   90.00
_cell.angle_gamma   90.00
#
_symmetry.space_group_name_H-M   'P 1'
#
loop_
_entity.id
_entity.type
_entity.pdbx_description
1 polymer ?
#
loop_
_entity_poly.entity_id
_entity_poly.type
_entity_poly.pdbx_seq_one_letter_code
_entity_poly.pdbx_strand_id
1 'polypeptide(L)'
;MRFFALILVLLPLVEAHAAPISSCTRGYAPDEPVEGRFMALDYALIMHVLAERLCMAEPKPMRPRFLGYLEKHGCGPGTEIYTVYETAIAKMQDATIKQLAQDGDENLQLSENQVREWASTAVKELGGCDGLKKVHDADLQE
;
A
#
# COMPACT_ATOMS: atom_id res chain seq x y z
N MET A 1 -42.33 52.79 -14.92
CA MET A 1 -42.68 51.47 -14.37
C MET A 1 -41.70 50.44 -14.93
N ARG A 2 -41.11 49.66 -14.02
CA ARG A 2 -40.07 48.65 -14.26
C ARG A 2 -40.66 47.42 -14.95
N PHE A 3 -40.03 46.90 -15.99
CA PHE A 3 -40.22 45.52 -16.45
C PHE A 3 -38.86 44.82 -16.48
N PHE A 4 -38.50 44.22 -15.34
CA PHE A 4 -37.47 43.18 -15.26
C PHE A 4 -38.19 41.85 -15.53
N ALA A 5 -37.95 41.25 -16.70
CA ALA A 5 -38.40 39.89 -16.97
C ALA A 5 -37.26 38.93 -16.61
N LEU A 6 -37.50 38.10 -15.59
CA LEU A 6 -36.61 37.04 -15.12
C LEU A 6 -36.31 36.03 -16.23
N ILE A 7 -35.04 35.84 -16.54
CA ILE A 7 -34.52 34.63 -17.17
C ILE A 7 -34.21 33.65 -16.04
N LEU A 8 -35.14 32.74 -15.74
CA LEU A 8 -34.94 31.61 -14.84
C LEU A 8 -34.46 30.42 -15.69
N VAL A 9 -33.15 30.32 -15.87
CA VAL A 9 -32.52 29.12 -16.45
C VAL A 9 -32.60 28.02 -15.40
N LEU A 10 -33.53 27.09 -15.60
CA LEU A 10 -33.57 25.80 -14.92
C LEU A 10 -32.45 24.92 -15.48
N LEU A 11 -31.26 25.01 -14.91
CA LEU A 11 -30.26 23.96 -15.03
C LEU A 11 -30.69 22.82 -14.10
N PRO A 12 -30.81 21.57 -14.58
CA PRO A 12 -30.96 20.44 -13.68
C PRO A 12 -29.68 20.38 -12.83
N LEU A 13 -29.85 20.46 -11.51
CA LEU A 13 -28.84 20.05 -10.56
C LEU A 13 -28.61 18.56 -10.81
N VAL A 14 -27.64 18.24 -11.67
CA VAL A 14 -27.02 16.93 -11.65
C VAL A 14 -26.33 16.86 -10.29
N GLU A 15 -26.98 16.24 -9.32
CA GLU A 15 -26.31 15.78 -8.12
C GLU A 15 -25.27 14.76 -8.58
N ALA A 16 -24.05 15.26 -8.78
CA ALA A 16 -22.87 14.43 -8.75
C ALA A 16 -22.80 13.86 -7.33
N HIS A 17 -23.37 12.67 -7.16
CA HIS A 17 -23.17 11.86 -5.98
C HIS A 17 -21.72 11.41 -6.00
N ALA A 18 -20.79 12.31 -5.64
CA ALA A 18 -19.45 11.91 -5.27
C ALA A 18 -19.62 11.11 -3.99
N ALA A 19 -19.72 9.78 -4.12
CA ALA A 19 -19.59 8.89 -2.97
C ALA A 19 -18.31 9.32 -2.22
N PRO A 20 -18.35 9.45 -0.89
CA PRO A 20 -17.18 9.86 -0.15
C PRO A 20 -16.03 8.92 -0.52
N ILE A 21 -14.90 9.49 -0.92
CA ILE A 21 -13.64 8.81 -1.24
C ILE A 21 -13.06 8.28 0.08
N SER A 22 -13.79 7.37 0.72
CA SER A 22 -13.42 6.64 1.92
C SER A 22 -13.80 5.18 1.73
N SER A 23 -13.68 4.67 0.51
CA SER A 23 -13.77 3.25 0.29
C SER A 23 -12.48 2.64 0.86
N CYS A 24 -12.52 2.25 2.12
CA CYS A 24 -11.49 1.42 2.76
C CYS A 24 -11.52 -0.01 2.21
N THR A 25 -11.66 -0.12 0.89
CA THR A 25 -11.77 -1.32 0.05
C THR A 25 -10.49 -1.42 -0.78
N ARG A 26 -10.13 -2.64 -1.20
CA ARG A 26 -8.91 -2.86 -1.98
C ARG A 26 -9.12 -2.63 -3.49
N GLY A 27 -10.34 -2.82 -3.96
CA GLY A 27 -10.68 -2.82 -5.39
C GLY A 27 -11.46 -1.60 -5.86
N TYR A 28 -11.50 -1.44 -7.17
CA TYR A 28 -12.29 -0.44 -7.90
C TYR A 28 -13.11 -1.18 -8.97
N ALA A 29 -14.36 -0.79 -9.16
CA ALA A 29 -15.09 -1.18 -10.35
C ALA A 29 -14.42 -0.56 -11.61
N PRO A 30 -14.60 -1.14 -12.82
CA PRO A 30 -13.94 -0.68 -14.04
C PRO A 30 -14.17 0.80 -14.41
N ASP A 31 -15.19 1.41 -13.83
CA ASP A 31 -15.64 2.79 -14.03
C ASP A 31 -15.53 3.68 -12.77
N GLU A 32 -15.00 3.14 -11.67
CA GLU A 32 -14.76 3.90 -10.44
C GLU A 32 -13.38 4.60 -10.46
N PRO A 33 -13.26 5.77 -9.82
CA PRO A 33 -11.96 6.38 -9.57
C PRO A 33 -11.07 5.42 -8.77
N VAL A 34 -9.85 5.19 -9.26
CA VAL A 34 -8.84 4.39 -8.56
C VAL A 34 -8.46 5.08 -7.24
N GLU A 35 -8.65 4.40 -6.11
CA GLU A 35 -8.13 4.84 -4.81
C GLU A 35 -6.60 4.68 -4.79
N GLY A 36 -5.89 5.78 -5.02
CA GLY A 36 -4.44 5.79 -5.07
C GLY A 36 -3.77 5.76 -3.69
N ARG A 37 -4.48 6.08 -2.61
CA ARG A 37 -3.86 6.30 -1.27
C ARG A 37 -3.09 5.10 -0.73
N PHE A 38 -3.51 3.90 -1.14
CA PHE A 38 -3.02 2.64 -0.58
C PHE A 38 -2.30 1.75 -1.60
N MET A 39 -2.31 2.11 -2.89
CA MET A 39 -1.76 1.28 -3.97
C MET A 39 -0.27 0.96 -3.79
N ALA A 40 0.50 1.90 -3.21
CA ALA A 40 1.92 1.73 -2.99
C ALA A 40 2.28 0.88 -1.75
N LEU A 41 1.30 0.56 -0.88
CA LEU A 41 1.58 -0.14 0.38
C LEU A 41 1.95 -1.61 0.14
N ASP A 42 1.28 -2.31 -0.78
CA ASP A 42 1.61 -3.70 -1.13
C ASP A 42 3.07 -3.80 -1.62
N TYR A 43 3.47 -2.88 -2.51
CA TYR A 43 4.84 -2.79 -3.01
C TYR A 43 5.85 -2.47 -1.91
N ALA A 44 5.56 -1.45 -1.10
CA ALA A 44 6.43 -1.03 0.01
C ALA A 44 6.62 -2.16 1.03
N LEU A 45 5.59 -2.94 1.32
CA LEU A 45 5.64 -4.07 2.24
C LEU A 45 6.60 -5.15 1.73
N ILE A 46 6.45 -5.60 0.48
CA ILE A 46 7.29 -6.63 -0.13
C ILE A 46 8.75 -6.17 -0.16
N MET A 47 8.99 -4.93 -0.61
CA MET A 47 10.33 -4.36 -0.74
C MET A 47 11.04 -4.24 0.61
N HIS A 48 10.30 -3.89 1.66
CA HIS A 48 10.85 -3.80 3.01
C HIS A 48 11.34 -5.17 3.50
N VAL A 49 10.48 -6.19 3.44
CA VAL A 49 10.85 -7.54 3.90
C VAL A 49 12.01 -8.09 3.08
N LEU A 50 12.03 -7.89 1.76
CA LEU A 50 13.14 -8.32 0.93
C LEU A 50 14.47 -7.72 1.35
N ALA A 51 14.47 -6.42 1.57
CA ALA A 51 15.67 -5.71 1.94
C ALA A 51 16.16 -6.16 3.32
N GLU A 52 15.27 -6.33 4.30
CA GLU A 52 15.63 -6.88 5.62
C GLU A 52 16.32 -8.23 5.49
N ARG A 53 15.74 -9.13 4.69
CA ARG A 53 16.29 -10.48 4.50
C ARG A 53 17.62 -10.47 3.77
N LEU A 54 17.75 -9.71 2.68
CA LEU A 54 18.98 -9.66 1.90
C LEU A 54 20.12 -8.95 2.64
N CYS A 55 19.81 -7.91 3.41
CA CYS A 55 20.77 -7.18 4.24
C CYS A 55 21.08 -7.86 5.58
N MET A 56 20.40 -8.97 5.89
CA MET A 56 20.47 -9.64 7.21
C MET A 56 20.19 -8.65 8.36
N ALA A 57 19.30 -7.69 8.13
CA ALA A 57 18.89 -6.74 9.14
C ALA A 57 17.96 -7.41 10.16
N GLU A 58 17.97 -6.91 11.40
CA GLU A 58 16.97 -7.32 12.38
C GLU A 58 15.58 -6.85 11.91
N PRO A 59 14.59 -7.76 11.75
CA PRO A 59 13.27 -7.38 11.29
C PRO A 59 12.60 -6.39 12.24
N LYS A 60 12.08 -5.28 11.70
CA LYS A 60 11.27 -4.35 12.50
C LYS A 60 9.79 -4.68 12.38
N PRO A 61 8.99 -4.51 13.46
CA PRO A 61 7.56 -4.73 13.38
C PRO A 61 6.93 -3.83 12.30
N MET A 62 6.37 -4.45 11.24
CA MET A 62 5.74 -3.70 10.15
C MET A 62 4.33 -3.23 10.51
N ARG A 63 3.64 -3.94 11.42
CA ARG A 63 2.26 -3.63 11.81
C ARG A 63 2.05 -2.16 12.21
N PRO A 64 2.81 -1.58 13.16
CA PRO A 64 2.59 -0.19 13.57
C PRO A 64 2.69 0.81 12.43
N ARG A 65 3.65 0.61 11.51
CA ARG A 65 3.87 1.50 10.37
C ARG A 65 2.75 1.43 9.34
N PHE A 66 2.47 0.23 8.82
CA PHE A 66 1.54 0.06 7.71
C PHE A 66 0.08 0.19 8.16
N LEU A 67 -0.28 -0.42 9.30
CA LEU A 67 -1.65 -0.31 9.82
C LEU A 67 -1.89 1.08 10.42
N GLY A 68 -0.88 1.70 11.04
CA GLY A 68 -0.97 3.07 11.51
C GLY A 68 -1.18 4.07 10.37
N TYR A 69 -0.59 3.86 9.19
CA TYR A 69 -0.88 4.68 8.01
C TYR A 69 -2.34 4.56 7.57
N LEU A 70 -2.91 3.35 7.56
CA LEU A 70 -4.33 3.14 7.24
C LEU A 70 -5.24 3.84 8.26
N GLU A 71 -4.96 3.68 9.55
CA GLU A 71 -5.70 4.32 10.64
C GLU A 71 -5.67 5.85 10.55
N LYS A 72 -4.48 6.44 10.28
CA LYS A 72 -4.32 7.89 10.05
C LYS A 72 -5.19 8.40 8.88
N HIS A 73 -5.54 7.55 7.93
CA HIS A 73 -6.38 7.86 6.77
C HIS A 73 -7.85 7.42 6.94
N GLY A 74 -8.26 7.04 8.15
CA GLY A 74 -9.64 6.67 8.48
C GLY A 74 -9.99 5.21 8.21
N CYS A 75 -9.01 4.37 7.85
CA CYS A 75 -9.21 2.95 7.58
C CYS A 75 -8.64 2.11 8.73
N GLY A 76 -9.38 2.05 9.83
CA GLY A 76 -8.98 1.28 11.02
C GLY A 76 -9.41 -0.20 11.00
N PRO A 77 -9.26 -0.89 12.14
CA PRO A 77 -9.74 -2.25 12.33
C PRO A 77 -11.21 -2.43 11.91
N GLY A 78 -11.51 -3.54 11.24
CA GLY A 78 -12.86 -3.84 10.73
C GLY A 78 -13.13 -3.33 9.30
N THR A 79 -12.21 -2.56 8.71
CA THR A 79 -12.26 -2.25 7.29
C THR A 79 -11.63 -3.36 6.44
N GLU A 80 -12.07 -3.49 5.20
CA GLU A 80 -11.55 -4.50 4.27
C GLU A 80 -10.04 -4.33 4.07
N ILE A 81 -9.61 -3.10 3.76
CA ILE A 81 -8.21 -2.81 3.47
C ILE A 81 -7.30 -3.05 4.70
N TYR A 82 -7.77 -2.73 5.90
CA TYR A 82 -7.03 -3.02 7.12
C TYR A 82 -6.82 -4.52 7.29
N THR A 83 -7.88 -5.31 7.15
CA THR A 83 -7.84 -6.79 7.26
C THR A 83 -6.89 -7.40 6.23
N VAL A 84 -6.93 -6.84 5.01
CA VAL A 84 -6.06 -7.19 3.89
C VAL A 84 -4.59 -7.00 4.25
N TYR A 85 -4.20 -5.82 4.73
CA TYR A 85 -2.81 -5.52 5.04
C TYR A 85 -2.36 -6.23 6.31
N GLU A 86 -3.24 -6.38 7.30
CA GLU A 86 -2.97 -7.16 8.50
C GLU A 86 -2.61 -8.62 8.15
N THR A 87 -3.36 -9.22 7.24
CA THR A 87 -3.11 -10.59 6.76
C THR A 87 -1.82 -10.67 5.94
N ALA A 88 -1.60 -9.71 5.05
CA ALA A 88 -0.39 -9.66 4.22
C ALA A 88 0.87 -9.51 5.08
N ILE A 89 0.86 -8.63 6.08
CA ILE A 89 1.96 -8.44 7.03
C ILE A 89 2.26 -9.74 7.76
N ALA A 90 1.24 -10.41 8.33
CA ALA A 90 1.41 -11.68 9.03
C ALA A 90 2.03 -12.76 8.12
N LYS A 91 1.60 -12.85 6.85
CA LYS A 91 2.15 -13.79 5.88
C LYS A 91 3.62 -13.48 5.53
N MET A 92 3.96 -12.20 5.34
CA MET A 92 5.29 -11.80 4.87
C MET A 92 6.34 -11.79 5.98
N GLN A 93 5.96 -11.53 7.24
CA GLN A 93 6.91 -11.51 8.36
C GLN A 93 7.70 -12.82 8.51
N ASP A 94 7.09 -13.96 8.21
CA ASP A 94 7.73 -15.28 8.31
C ASP A 94 8.19 -15.83 6.95
N ALA A 95 7.97 -15.11 5.85
CA ALA A 95 8.30 -15.57 4.51
C ALA A 95 9.82 -15.53 4.24
N THR A 96 10.29 -16.56 3.53
CA THR A 96 11.64 -16.59 2.93
C THR A 96 11.71 -15.68 1.70
N ILE A 97 12.93 -15.26 1.31
CA ILE A 97 13.15 -14.47 0.09
C ILE A 97 12.56 -15.16 -1.14
N LYS A 98 12.68 -16.49 -1.22
CA LYS A 98 12.10 -17.27 -2.32
C LYS A 98 10.58 -17.19 -2.35
N GLN A 99 9.92 -17.36 -1.19
CA GLN A 99 8.46 -17.26 -1.09
C GLN A 99 7.95 -15.86 -1.45
N LEU A 100 8.70 -14.81 -1.08
CA LEU A 100 8.38 -13.45 -1.46
C LEU A 100 8.54 -13.25 -2.97
N ALA A 101 9.61 -13.78 -3.57
CA ALA A 101 9.90 -13.65 -5.01
C ALA A 101 8.90 -14.39 -5.89
N GLN A 102 8.31 -15.45 -5.35
CA GLN A 102 7.26 -16.22 -6.00
C GLN A 102 5.88 -15.54 -5.95
N ASP A 103 5.71 -14.49 -5.15
CA ASP A 103 4.42 -13.79 -4.96
C ASP A 103 3.22 -14.73 -4.71
N GLY A 104 3.47 -15.84 -4.01
CA GLY A 104 2.47 -16.88 -3.75
C GLY A 104 2.25 -17.90 -4.87
N ASP A 105 2.90 -17.80 -6.03
CA ASP A 105 2.94 -18.87 -7.03
C ASP A 105 4.08 -19.86 -6.74
N GLU A 106 3.77 -20.90 -5.98
CA GLU A 106 4.72 -21.96 -5.64
C GLU A 106 5.20 -22.77 -6.86
N ASN A 107 4.50 -22.70 -7.99
CA ASN A 107 4.91 -23.38 -9.23
C ASN A 107 5.99 -22.60 -9.99
N LEU A 108 6.21 -21.33 -9.64
CA LEU A 108 7.25 -20.51 -10.24
C LEU A 108 8.62 -21.01 -9.80
N GLN A 109 9.32 -21.70 -10.70
CA GLN A 109 10.66 -22.22 -10.43
C GLN A 109 11.71 -21.12 -10.61
N LEU A 110 11.88 -20.30 -9.57
CA LEU A 110 12.94 -19.31 -9.53
C LEU A 110 14.27 -19.95 -9.11
N SER A 111 15.31 -19.68 -9.88
CA SER A 111 16.68 -19.96 -9.47
C SER A 111 17.11 -19.03 -8.33
N GLU A 112 18.07 -19.47 -7.54
CA GLU A 112 18.71 -18.68 -6.48
C GLU A 112 19.21 -17.30 -6.97
N ASN A 113 19.71 -17.24 -8.20
CA ASN A 113 20.20 -15.99 -8.78
C ASN A 113 19.05 -15.03 -9.11
N GLN A 114 17.94 -15.53 -9.65
CA GLN A 114 16.75 -14.70 -9.92
C GLN A 114 16.14 -14.16 -8.61
N VAL A 115 16.07 -15.00 -7.57
CA VAL A 115 15.62 -14.59 -6.23
C VAL A 115 16.51 -13.48 -5.67
N ARG A 116 17.84 -13.63 -5.77
CA ARG A 116 18.79 -12.60 -5.32
C ARG A 116 18.73 -11.32 -6.14
N GLU A 117 18.59 -11.42 -7.46
CA GLU A 117 18.50 -10.25 -8.35
C GLU A 117 17.27 -9.40 -8.04
N TRP A 118 16.12 -10.06 -7.86
CA TRP A 118 14.89 -9.39 -7.47
C TRP A 118 15.02 -8.71 -6.09
N ALA A 119 15.52 -9.43 -5.08
CA ALA A 119 15.76 -8.85 -3.76
C ALA A 119 16.81 -7.72 -3.77
N SER A 120 17.79 -7.77 -4.69
CA SER A 120 18.81 -6.73 -4.84
C SER A 120 18.21 -5.43 -5.37
N THR A 121 17.18 -5.52 -6.22
CA THR A 121 16.39 -4.35 -6.64
C THR A 121 15.74 -3.69 -5.43
N ALA A 122 15.19 -4.48 -4.50
CA ALA A 122 14.60 -3.96 -3.27
C ALA A 122 15.59 -3.19 -2.40
N VAL A 123 16.77 -3.77 -2.18
CA VAL A 123 17.85 -3.11 -1.44
C VAL A 123 18.29 -1.82 -2.14
N LYS A 124 18.41 -1.82 -3.47
CA LYS A 124 18.83 -0.63 -4.23
C LYS A 124 17.83 0.51 -4.10
N GLU A 125 16.54 0.24 -4.22
CA GLU A 125 15.50 1.27 -4.14
C GLU A 125 15.40 1.91 -2.75
N LEU A 126 15.74 1.17 -1.70
CA LEU A 126 15.83 1.70 -0.34
C LEU A 126 17.15 2.44 -0.05
N GLY A 127 18.03 2.61 -1.04
CA GLY A 127 19.32 3.29 -0.86
C GLY A 127 20.41 2.40 -0.28
N GLY A 128 20.32 1.09 -0.49
CA GLY A 128 21.23 0.09 0.08
C GLY A 128 20.83 -0.34 1.50
N CYS A 129 21.61 -1.26 2.07
CA CYS A 129 21.37 -1.74 3.44
C CYS A 129 21.49 -0.62 4.49
N ASP A 130 22.34 0.38 4.25
CA ASP A 130 22.44 1.56 5.11
C ASP A 130 21.17 2.43 5.03
N GLY A 131 20.55 2.52 3.85
CA GLY A 131 19.29 3.22 3.66
C GLY A 131 18.13 2.53 4.37
N LEU A 132 18.04 1.20 4.28
CA LEU A 132 17.11 0.41 5.08
C LEU A 132 17.26 0.68 6.58
N LYS A 133 18.49 0.67 7.10
CA LYS A 133 18.75 0.94 8.51
C LYS A 133 18.27 2.34 8.94
N LYS A 134 18.49 3.36 8.10
CA LYS A 134 17.98 4.71 8.38
C LYS A 134 16.46 4.76 8.41
N VAL A 135 15.79 4.00 7.54
CA VAL A 135 14.33 3.88 7.56
C VAL A 135 13.86 3.25 8.87
N HIS A 136 14.50 2.16 9.31
CA HIS A 136 14.22 1.56 10.62
C HIS A 136 14.42 2.53 11.79
N ASP A 137 15.50 3.31 11.76
CA ASP A 137 15.84 4.26 12.83
C ASP A 137 14.87 5.46 12.85
N ALA A 138 14.33 5.86 11.70
CA ALA A 138 13.32 6.92 11.60
C ALA A 138 11.95 6.45 12.13
N ASP A 139 11.56 5.21 11.81
CA ASP A 139 10.29 4.62 12.29
C ASP A 139 10.24 4.46 13.82
N LEU A 140 11.39 4.47 14.52
CA LEU A 140 11.49 4.42 15.98
C LEU A 140 11.37 5.79 16.67
N GLN A 141 11.39 6.89 15.91
CA GLN A 141 11.39 8.26 16.43
C GLN A 141 10.04 8.98 16.32
N GLU A 142 9.04 8.36 15.68
CA GLU A 142 7.64 8.82 15.62
C GLU A 142 6.74 8.13 16.67
#